data_AF-A0A651GSM7-F1
#
_entry.id   AF-A0A651GSM7-F1
#
_cell.length_a   1.000
_cell.length_b   1.000
_cell.length_c   1.000
_cell.angle_alpha   90.00
_cell.angle_beta   90.00
_cell.angle_gamma   90.00
#
_symmetry.space_group_name_H-M   'P 1'
#
loop_
_entity.id
_entity.type
_entity.pdbx_description
1 polymer ?
#
loop_
_entity_poly.entity_id
_entity_poly.type
_entity_poly.pdbx_seq_one_letter_code
_entity_poly.pdbx_strand_id
1 'polypeptide(L)'
;MTGPTTSDERRGRRRRSLLPTIGLGLVVLGCGPVGPGTPTCGELEVVHRGSDLEIMLARASGEATPLNAAELLQLQAVPAADWGVCVEELPAGWSTGLLAAERGRAELSLAAPSLGLPFATATVTERCEVPEDAQSVTSVEDGPPRFVQVHEVTTGIGVAVVPVAARHHDAALTLTATLTEREVRGTPLRVTLAASPEDVTVRIDRALEADSSVVVVDDDYLRRGELELRTTDRDGTVLAPLGRILAELGDGADPQVYRATWWHPSPRSCVTYSIAARGPGSLEVPEQLEEALGFLPLAELRGHLEDAGYELGPIS
;
A
#
# COMPACT_ATOMS: atom_id res chain seq x y z
N MET A 1 -26.77 -73.86 19.59
CA MET A 1 -27.75 -73.25 20.50
C MET A 1 -27.39 -71.79 20.64
N THR A 2 -28.35 -70.95 20.31
CA THR A 2 -28.30 -69.52 20.05
C THR A 2 -28.14 -68.68 21.32
N GLY A 3 -27.22 -67.71 21.31
CA GLY A 3 -27.12 -66.63 22.29
C GLY A 3 -26.94 -65.28 21.56
N PRO A 4 -27.62 -64.19 21.98
CA PRO A 4 -27.66 -62.93 21.26
C PRO A 4 -26.51 -62.01 21.67
N THR A 5 -25.94 -61.27 20.73
CA THR A 5 -25.07 -60.12 21.03
C THR A 5 -25.77 -58.85 20.54
N THR A 6 -26.05 -58.00 21.52
CA THR A 6 -26.68 -56.69 21.44
C THR A 6 -25.79 -55.72 20.65
N SER A 7 -26.39 -55.07 19.65
CA SER A 7 -25.79 -53.93 18.95
C SER A 7 -25.87 -52.70 19.85
N ASP A 8 -24.70 -52.14 20.18
CA ASP A 8 -24.54 -50.96 21.02
C ASP A 8 -24.57 -49.69 20.16
N GLU A 9 -25.37 -48.73 20.63
CA GLU A 9 -25.90 -47.58 19.94
C GLU A 9 -25.01 -46.36 20.21
N ARG A 10 -23.94 -46.16 19.42
CA ARG A 10 -23.09 -44.95 19.53
C ARG A 10 -23.73 -43.74 18.84
N ARG A 11 -24.56 -43.01 19.60
CA ARG A 11 -24.99 -41.64 19.28
C ARG A 11 -23.80 -40.67 19.25
N GLY A 12 -23.46 -40.18 18.06
CA GLY A 12 -22.55 -39.07 17.84
C GLY A 12 -23.15 -37.74 18.32
N ARG A 13 -22.63 -37.21 19.43
CA ARG A 13 -22.97 -35.88 19.97
C ARG A 13 -22.22 -34.82 19.16
N ARG A 14 -22.84 -34.29 18.10
CA ARG A 14 -22.32 -33.11 17.38
C ARG A 14 -22.34 -31.90 18.33
N ARG A 15 -21.18 -31.49 18.83
CA ARG A 15 -20.99 -30.17 19.43
C ARG A 15 -21.11 -29.14 18.30
N ARG A 16 -22.21 -28.39 18.27
CA ARG A 16 -22.30 -27.16 17.46
C ARG A 16 -21.37 -26.14 18.11
N SER A 17 -20.25 -25.86 17.45
CA SER A 17 -19.44 -24.68 17.70
C SER A 17 -20.30 -23.46 17.38
N LEU A 18 -20.69 -22.71 18.41
CA LEU A 18 -21.21 -21.35 18.26
C LEU A 18 -19.98 -20.45 18.11
N LEU A 19 -19.55 -20.22 16.86
CA LEU A 19 -18.64 -19.11 16.59
C LEU A 19 -19.45 -17.82 16.76
N PRO A 20 -18.99 -16.84 17.55
CA PRO A 20 -19.61 -15.53 17.60
C PRO A 20 -19.54 -14.92 16.20
N THR A 21 -20.68 -14.48 15.69
CA THR A 21 -20.75 -13.72 14.45
C THR A 21 -20.31 -12.31 14.78
N ILE A 22 -19.08 -11.95 14.41
CA ILE A 22 -18.58 -10.58 14.55
C ILE A 22 -19.30 -9.73 13.49
N GLY A 23 -20.16 -8.81 13.93
CA GLY A 23 -20.85 -7.87 13.06
C GLY A 23 -19.91 -6.73 12.66
N LEU A 24 -19.52 -6.67 11.39
CA LEU A 24 -18.77 -5.54 10.84
C LEU A 24 -19.73 -4.37 10.60
N GLY A 25 -19.58 -3.29 11.38
CA GLY A 25 -20.28 -2.03 11.11
C GLY A 25 -19.56 -1.27 9.99
N LEU A 26 -20.18 -1.15 8.82
CA LEU A 26 -19.63 -0.39 7.70
C LEU A 26 -20.23 1.02 7.71
N VAL A 27 -19.41 2.04 7.94
CA VAL A 27 -19.77 3.44 7.72
C VAL A 27 -19.19 3.86 6.37
N VAL A 28 -20.04 3.99 5.35
CA VAL A 28 -19.60 4.47 4.04
C VAL A 28 -19.76 5.98 4.00
N LEU A 29 -18.65 6.70 4.05
CA LEU A 29 -18.63 8.15 3.84
C LEU A 29 -18.23 8.44 2.40
N GLY A 30 -19.15 9.04 1.64
CA GLY A 30 -18.84 9.55 0.31
C GLY A 30 -18.21 10.93 0.41
N CYS A 31 -16.88 11.02 0.37
CA CYS A 31 -16.19 12.28 0.10
C CYS A 31 -16.01 12.44 -1.41
N GLY A 32 -16.67 13.42 -2.02
CA GLY A 32 -16.47 13.79 -3.42
C GLY A 32 -15.31 14.79 -3.57
N PRO A 33 -14.63 14.85 -4.73
CA PRO A 33 -13.57 15.83 -4.95
C PRO A 33 -14.18 17.24 -4.99
N VAL A 34 -13.87 18.03 -3.96
CA VAL A 34 -14.06 19.48 -3.99
C VAL A 34 -12.69 20.07 -4.34
N GLY A 35 -12.66 21.02 -5.29
CA GLY A 35 -11.43 21.66 -5.74
C GLY A 35 -10.67 22.38 -4.60
N PRO A 36 -9.58 23.09 -4.89
CA PRO A 36 -8.76 23.74 -3.87
C PRO A 36 -9.62 24.72 -3.04
N GLY A 37 -9.84 24.36 -1.77
CA GLY A 37 -10.71 25.04 -0.82
C GLY A 37 -11.26 24.02 0.19
N THR A 38 -11.00 24.25 1.48
CA THR A 38 -11.44 23.49 2.67
C THR A 38 -12.40 22.32 2.39
N PRO A 39 -11.97 21.05 2.62
CA PRO A 39 -12.84 19.90 2.42
C PRO A 39 -14.05 20.00 3.36
N THR A 40 -15.24 20.16 2.80
CA THR A 40 -16.48 19.93 3.54
C THR A 40 -16.76 18.43 3.47
N CYS A 41 -16.52 17.71 4.56
CA CYS A 41 -17.05 16.35 4.70
C CYS A 41 -18.58 16.41 4.52
N GLY A 42 -19.12 15.54 3.66
CA GLY A 42 -20.56 15.38 3.50
C GLY A 42 -21.23 15.00 4.81
N GLU A 43 -22.51 15.32 4.92
CA GLU A 43 -23.36 14.99 6.06
C GLU A 43 -23.23 13.49 6.42
N LEU A 44 -22.93 13.19 7.68
CA LEU A 44 -22.77 11.84 8.20
C LEU A 44 -24.11 11.09 8.14
N GLU A 45 -24.31 10.21 7.15
CA GLU A 45 -25.42 9.26 7.15
C GLU A 45 -24.95 7.91 7.74
N VAL A 46 -25.30 7.65 9.00
CA VAL A 46 -24.94 6.41 9.70
C VAL A 46 -25.90 5.30 9.29
N VAL A 47 -25.44 4.37 8.46
CA VAL A 47 -26.21 3.17 8.11
C VAL A 47 -25.91 2.03 9.08
N HIS A 48 -26.76 1.86 10.09
CA HIS A 48 -26.62 0.80 11.08
C HIS A 48 -27.13 -0.56 10.55
N ARG A 49 -26.28 -1.59 10.56
CA ARG A 49 -26.66 -3.00 10.34
C ARG A 49 -25.87 -3.93 11.27
N GLY A 50 -26.35 -4.11 12.50
CA GLY A 50 -25.84 -5.14 13.43
C GLY A 50 -25.84 -4.68 14.89
N SER A 51 -26.40 -5.50 15.78
CA SER A 51 -26.96 -5.13 17.08
C SER A 51 -26.01 -4.84 18.25
N ASP A 52 -24.69 -4.83 18.05
CA ASP A 52 -23.76 -4.92 19.21
C ASP A 52 -22.79 -3.73 19.32
N LEU A 53 -22.84 -2.76 18.39
CA LEU A 53 -22.12 -1.49 18.51
C LEU A 53 -23.14 -0.35 18.52
N GLU A 54 -23.52 0.11 19.72
CA GLU A 54 -24.14 1.42 19.85
C GLU A 54 -23.07 2.46 19.50
N ILE A 55 -22.96 2.79 18.21
CA ILE A 55 -22.18 3.94 17.75
C ILE A 55 -22.87 5.15 18.36
N MET A 56 -22.23 5.73 19.39
CA MET A 56 -22.73 6.94 20.02
C MET A 56 -22.71 8.06 18.99
N LEU A 57 -23.90 8.52 18.61
CA LEU A 57 -24.07 9.66 17.72
C LEU A 57 -23.60 10.90 18.48
N ALA A 58 -22.46 11.45 18.05
CA ALA A 58 -21.97 12.73 18.55
C ALA A 58 -22.94 13.81 18.06
N ARG A 59 -23.65 14.48 18.98
CA ARG A 59 -24.61 15.51 18.63
C ARG A 59 -23.96 16.88 18.80
N ALA A 60 -23.65 17.54 17.68
CA ALA A 60 -23.19 18.93 17.71
C ALA A 60 -24.32 19.86 18.18
N SER A 61 -23.99 20.85 19.02
CA SER A 61 -24.87 21.97 19.32
C SER A 61 -24.18 23.28 18.92
N GLY A 62 -24.68 23.96 17.88
CA GLY A 62 -24.14 25.26 17.40
C GLY A 62 -23.39 25.21 16.05
N GLU A 63 -22.70 26.31 15.70
CA GLU A 63 -21.74 26.40 14.58
C GLU A 63 -20.47 25.62 14.95
N ALA A 64 -20.52 24.29 14.89
CA ALA A 64 -19.37 23.44 15.16
C ALA A 64 -18.42 23.44 13.95
N THR A 65 -17.12 23.51 14.23
CA THR A 65 -16.07 23.24 13.23
C THR A 65 -16.30 21.83 12.68
N PRO A 66 -16.27 21.63 11.34
CA PRO A 66 -16.48 20.30 10.77
C PRO A 66 -15.35 19.37 11.24
N LEU A 67 -15.69 18.45 12.13
CA LEU A 67 -14.78 17.38 12.54
C LEU A 67 -14.66 16.33 11.44
N ASN A 68 -13.45 15.79 11.31
CA ASN A 68 -13.24 14.66 10.45
C ASN A 68 -13.85 13.42 11.11
N ALA A 69 -14.78 12.76 10.43
CA ALA A 69 -15.42 11.54 10.92
C ALA A 69 -14.39 10.46 11.34
N ALA A 70 -13.22 10.44 10.69
CA ALA A 70 -12.13 9.55 11.05
C ALA A 70 -11.65 9.73 12.51
N GLU A 71 -11.57 10.97 12.99
CA GLU A 71 -11.09 11.30 14.33
C GLU A 71 -12.09 10.86 15.40
N LEU A 72 -13.38 11.13 15.16
CA LEU A 72 -14.45 10.67 16.03
C LEU A 72 -14.48 9.14 16.14
N LEU A 73 -14.37 8.46 15.00
CA LEU A 73 -14.38 7.00 14.95
C LEU A 73 -13.19 6.40 15.70
N GLN A 74 -12.00 6.98 15.58
CA GLN A 74 -10.83 6.56 16.34
C GLN A 74 -11.01 6.71 17.85
N LEU A 75 -11.56 7.84 18.29
CA LEU A 75 -11.85 8.10 19.71
C LEU A 75 -12.85 7.10 20.30
N GLN A 76 -13.85 6.71 19.53
CA GLN A 76 -14.87 5.76 19.97
C GLN A 76 -14.36 4.31 19.93
N ALA A 77 -13.63 3.95 18.88
CA ALA A 77 -13.11 2.62 18.68
C ALA A 77 -11.96 2.29 19.64
N VAL A 78 -11.02 3.21 19.82
CA VAL A 78 -9.78 3.00 20.60
C VAL A 78 -9.64 4.08 21.68
N PRO A 79 -10.57 4.15 22.65
CA PRO A 79 -10.67 5.27 23.57
C PRO A 79 -9.48 5.44 24.53
N ALA A 80 -8.72 4.37 24.72
CA ALA A 80 -7.52 4.33 25.54
C ALA A 80 -6.23 4.72 24.79
N ALA A 81 -6.30 4.92 23.47
CA ALA A 81 -5.13 5.25 22.68
C ALA A 81 -4.45 6.54 23.17
N ASP A 82 -3.12 6.55 23.10
CA ASP A 82 -2.31 7.74 23.36
C ASP A 82 -2.37 8.70 22.17
N TRP A 83 -2.45 8.15 20.95
CA TRP A 83 -2.39 8.89 19.69
C TRP A 83 -3.48 8.44 18.71
N GLY A 84 -3.99 9.40 17.95
CA GLY A 84 -4.82 9.18 16.77
C GLY A 84 -4.14 9.74 15.52
N VAL A 85 -4.63 9.33 14.36
CA VAL A 85 -4.25 9.84 13.04
C VAL A 85 -5.18 10.98 12.66
N CYS A 86 -4.61 12.13 12.34
CA CYS A 86 -5.31 13.25 11.74
C CYS A 86 -4.90 13.41 10.28
N VAL A 87 -5.79 13.98 9.47
CA VAL A 87 -5.48 14.36 8.09
C VAL A 87 -5.21 15.85 8.10
N GLU A 88 -3.98 16.26 7.78
CA GLU A 88 -3.58 17.67 7.77
C GLU A 88 -3.91 18.30 6.42
N GLU A 89 -3.21 17.87 5.37
CA GLU A 89 -3.42 18.34 4.01
C GLU A 89 -3.16 17.23 3.00
N LEU A 90 -4.18 16.83 2.24
CA LEU A 90 -4.00 15.80 1.21
C LEU A 90 -3.44 16.39 -0.08
N PRO A 91 -2.41 15.78 -0.69
CA PRO A 91 -1.94 16.13 -2.03
C PRO A 91 -3.06 16.11 -3.08
N ALA A 92 -2.88 16.91 -4.13
CA ALA A 92 -3.85 16.97 -5.22
C ALA A 92 -4.08 15.57 -5.85
N GLY A 93 -5.34 15.16 -5.94
CA GLY A 93 -5.74 13.85 -6.48
C GLY A 93 -5.81 12.73 -5.43
N TRP A 94 -5.41 12.99 -4.19
CA TRP A 94 -5.64 12.08 -3.07
C TRP A 94 -7.03 12.33 -2.48
N SER A 95 -7.57 11.29 -1.85
CA SER A 95 -8.86 11.33 -1.16
C SER A 95 -8.83 10.38 0.02
N THR A 96 -9.61 10.69 1.05
CA THR A 96 -9.96 9.72 2.08
C THR A 96 -10.97 8.71 1.53
N GLY A 97 -10.76 7.45 1.88
CA GLY A 97 -11.57 6.32 1.44
C GLY A 97 -12.35 5.71 2.60
N LEU A 98 -12.29 4.37 2.68
CA LEU A 98 -12.98 3.59 3.70
C LEU A 98 -12.59 4.07 5.11
N LEU A 99 -13.63 4.33 5.89
CA LEU A 99 -13.56 4.53 7.33
C LEU A 99 -14.24 3.35 8.00
N ALA A 100 -13.49 2.61 8.81
CA ALA A 100 -14.02 1.47 9.55
C ALA A 100 -13.67 1.61 11.03
N ALA A 101 -14.57 1.16 11.89
CA ALA A 101 -14.39 1.21 13.33
C ALA A 101 -15.03 -0.01 13.97
N GLU A 102 -14.26 -0.67 14.82
CA GLU A 102 -14.70 -1.73 15.71
C GLU A 102 -14.07 -1.51 17.08
N ARG A 103 -14.58 -2.17 18.11
CA ARG A 103 -14.03 -2.03 19.46
C ARG A 103 -12.54 -2.44 19.46
N GLY A 104 -11.67 -1.51 19.80
CA GLY A 104 -10.21 -1.69 19.85
C GLY A 104 -9.49 -1.45 18.52
N ARG A 105 -10.19 -1.06 17.43
CA ARG A 105 -9.58 -0.79 16.12
C ARG A 105 -10.34 0.24 15.30
N ALA A 106 -9.62 1.21 14.74
CA ALA A 106 -10.14 2.14 13.73
C ALA A 106 -9.24 2.17 12.50
N GLU A 107 -9.83 2.37 11.32
CA GLU A 107 -9.13 2.43 10.04
C GLU A 107 -9.51 3.68 9.25
N LEU A 108 -8.50 4.28 8.64
CA LEU A 108 -8.59 5.34 7.65
C LEU A 108 -7.80 4.91 6.41
N SER A 109 -8.47 4.77 5.27
CA SER A 109 -7.79 4.51 4.00
C SER A 109 -7.61 5.78 3.18
N LEU A 110 -6.51 5.85 2.44
CA LEU A 110 -6.22 6.85 1.42
C LEU A 110 -6.23 6.22 0.03
N ALA A 111 -6.71 7.01 -0.92
CA ALA A 111 -6.97 6.60 -2.28
C ALA A 111 -6.48 7.68 -3.26
N ALA A 112 -5.81 7.25 -4.33
CA ALA A 112 -5.42 8.12 -5.44
C ALA A 112 -5.45 7.27 -6.74
N PRO A 113 -6.21 7.67 -7.78
CA PRO A 113 -6.32 6.87 -9.00
C PRO A 113 -4.98 6.50 -9.65
N SER A 114 -3.98 7.35 -9.51
CA SER A 114 -2.62 7.14 -10.03
C SER A 114 -1.77 6.17 -9.20
N LEU A 115 -2.13 5.90 -7.94
CA LEU A 115 -1.37 5.10 -6.99
C LEU A 115 -2.07 3.80 -6.54
N GLY A 116 -3.38 3.70 -6.78
CA GLY A 116 -4.21 2.58 -6.32
C GLY A 116 -5.35 3.00 -5.38
N LEU A 117 -6.32 2.11 -5.22
CA LEU A 117 -7.55 2.36 -4.43
C LEU A 117 -7.85 1.15 -3.52
N PRO A 118 -7.58 1.22 -2.20
CA PRO A 118 -6.71 2.20 -1.52
C PRO A 118 -5.21 1.94 -1.80
N PHE A 119 -4.37 2.95 -1.63
CA PHE A 119 -2.90 2.80 -1.71
C PHE A 119 -2.24 2.87 -0.32
N ALA A 120 -2.91 3.43 0.68
CA ALA A 120 -2.45 3.43 2.06
C ALA A 120 -3.63 3.26 3.03
N THR A 121 -3.42 2.55 4.12
CA THR A 121 -4.40 2.40 5.20
C THR A 121 -3.72 2.59 6.55
N ALA A 122 -4.16 3.61 7.28
CA ALA A 122 -3.80 3.87 8.66
C ALA A 122 -4.76 3.08 9.57
N THR A 123 -4.21 2.29 10.49
CA THR A 123 -4.98 1.52 11.47
C THR A 123 -4.52 1.90 12.87
N VAL A 124 -5.45 2.35 13.70
CA VAL A 124 -5.21 2.58 15.13
C VAL A 124 -5.73 1.37 15.90
N THR A 125 -4.89 0.76 16.72
CA THR A 125 -5.25 -0.32 17.65
C THR A 125 -4.74 -0.02 19.04
N GLU A 126 -5.20 -0.79 20.04
CA GLU A 126 -4.67 -0.68 21.41
C GLU A 126 -3.19 -1.10 21.51
N ARG A 127 -2.76 -2.07 20.70
CA ARG A 127 -1.39 -2.61 20.67
C ARG A 127 -1.06 -3.19 19.30
N CYS A 128 0.23 -3.27 19.00
CA CYS A 128 0.77 -4.03 17.88
C CYS A 128 2.09 -4.70 18.29
N GLU A 129 2.46 -5.75 17.56
CA GLU A 129 3.80 -6.33 17.61
C GLU A 129 4.60 -5.73 16.47
N VAL A 130 5.71 -5.06 16.80
CA VAL A 130 6.66 -4.54 15.82
C VAL A 130 7.63 -5.67 15.46
N PRO A 131 7.76 -6.06 14.18
CA PRO A 131 8.71 -7.08 13.77
C PRO A 131 10.15 -6.74 14.16
N GLU A 132 10.95 -7.76 14.51
CA GLU A 132 12.36 -7.56 14.92
C GLU A 132 13.24 -6.99 13.80
N ASP A 133 12.87 -7.24 12.54
CA ASP A 133 13.58 -6.74 11.35
C ASP A 133 13.07 -5.36 10.89
N ALA A 134 12.07 -4.78 11.56
CA ALA A 134 11.63 -3.42 11.29
C ALA A 134 12.69 -2.41 11.76
N GLN A 135 13.02 -1.46 10.89
CA GLN A 135 14.06 -0.47 11.14
C GLN A 135 13.48 0.72 11.91
N SER A 136 14.12 1.12 13.01
CA SER A 136 13.78 2.36 13.69
C SER A 136 14.24 3.55 12.85
N VAL A 137 13.32 4.48 12.60
CA VAL A 137 13.59 5.72 11.87
C VAL A 137 13.31 6.88 12.82
N THR A 138 14.23 7.84 12.87
CA THR A 138 14.00 9.07 13.64
C THR A 138 12.81 9.80 13.03
N SER A 139 11.74 9.97 13.83
CA SER A 139 10.63 10.85 13.47
C SER A 139 11.14 12.29 13.49
N VAL A 140 10.83 13.06 12.46
CA VAL A 140 11.20 14.49 12.39
C VAL A 140 10.29 15.32 13.31
N GLU A 141 9.12 14.79 13.67
CA GLU A 141 8.09 15.46 14.46
C GLU A 141 7.95 14.91 15.89
N ASP A 142 7.34 15.73 16.75
CA ASP A 142 6.91 15.40 18.11
C ASP A 142 5.81 14.32 18.11
N GLY A 143 6.22 13.08 17.84
CA GLY A 143 5.32 11.94 17.69
C GLY A 143 5.85 10.66 18.33
N PRO A 144 5.05 9.58 18.33
CA PRO A 144 5.51 8.27 18.75
C PRO A 144 6.71 7.79 17.90
N PRO A 145 7.60 6.96 18.47
CA PRO A 145 8.73 6.40 17.72
C PRO A 145 8.23 5.66 16.48
N ARG A 146 8.95 5.77 15.37
CA ARG A 146 8.59 5.12 14.11
C ARG A 146 9.48 3.93 13.78
N PHE A 147 8.86 2.85 13.34
CA PHE A 147 9.51 1.67 12.79
C PHE A 147 8.99 1.41 11.38
N VAL A 148 9.88 1.03 10.46
CA VAL A 148 9.56 0.85 9.04
C VAL A 148 10.08 -0.51 8.57
N GLN A 149 9.22 -1.27 7.91
CA GLN A 149 9.60 -2.44 7.14
C GLN A 149 9.19 -2.21 5.69
N VAL A 150 10.19 -2.10 4.82
CA VAL A 150 9.99 -1.95 3.38
C VAL A 150 9.94 -3.35 2.76
N HIS A 151 8.81 -3.69 2.15
CA HIS A 151 8.59 -5.01 1.54
C HIS A 151 9.03 -5.02 0.08
N GLU A 152 8.80 -3.92 -0.65
CA GLU A 152 9.05 -3.83 -2.08
C GLU A 152 9.29 -2.38 -2.49
N VAL A 153 10.36 -2.15 -3.27
CA VAL A 153 10.63 -0.87 -3.93
C VAL A 153 11.11 -1.13 -5.34
N THR A 154 10.30 -0.72 -6.31
CA THR A 154 10.64 -0.80 -7.73
C THR A 154 10.81 0.60 -8.28
N THR A 155 12.08 1.01 -8.46
CA THR A 155 12.45 2.37 -8.86
C THR A 155 12.64 2.58 -10.37
N GLY A 156 12.53 1.52 -11.18
CA GLY A 156 12.75 1.64 -12.61
C GLY A 156 12.52 0.36 -13.39
N ILE A 157 12.49 0.50 -14.71
CA ILE A 157 12.25 -0.61 -15.65
C ILE A 157 13.52 -1.46 -15.67
N GLY A 158 13.41 -2.72 -15.25
CA GLY A 158 14.52 -3.67 -15.33
C GLY A 158 14.85 -3.98 -16.78
N VAL A 159 16.10 -3.75 -17.19
CA VAL A 159 16.58 -4.09 -18.55
C VAL A 159 17.86 -4.89 -18.45
N ALA A 160 17.87 -6.12 -18.96
CA ALA A 160 19.07 -6.93 -19.08
C ALA A 160 19.59 -6.88 -20.52
N VAL A 161 20.83 -6.43 -20.70
CA VAL A 161 21.52 -6.46 -22.00
C VAL A 161 22.29 -7.77 -22.10
N VAL A 162 21.97 -8.59 -23.09
CA VAL A 162 22.52 -9.95 -23.27
C VAL A 162 23.34 -10.02 -24.57
N PRO A 163 24.68 -10.02 -24.52
CA PRO A 163 25.48 -10.31 -25.71
C PRO A 163 25.39 -11.80 -26.07
N VAL A 164 25.06 -12.14 -27.32
CA VAL A 164 24.93 -13.56 -27.73
C VAL A 164 26.27 -14.28 -27.92
N ALA A 165 27.37 -13.53 -28.05
CA ALA A 165 28.72 -14.07 -28.21
C ALA A 165 29.77 -13.09 -27.66
N ALA A 166 30.99 -13.58 -27.40
CA ALA A 166 32.09 -12.76 -26.87
C ALA A 166 32.40 -11.52 -27.75
N ARG A 167 32.29 -11.64 -29.08
CA ARG A 167 32.50 -10.53 -30.01
C ARG A 167 31.49 -9.37 -29.87
N HIS A 168 30.35 -9.61 -29.21
CA HIS A 168 29.31 -8.60 -28.98
C HIS A 168 29.47 -7.87 -27.64
N HIS A 169 30.48 -8.24 -26.83
CA HIS A 169 30.62 -7.75 -25.47
C HIS A 169 30.82 -6.23 -25.39
N ASP A 170 31.74 -5.67 -26.16
CA ASP A 170 32.02 -4.22 -26.14
C ASP A 170 30.80 -3.40 -26.62
N ALA A 171 30.09 -3.92 -27.60
CA ALA A 171 28.86 -3.33 -28.12
C ALA A 171 27.73 -3.35 -27.08
N ALA A 172 27.59 -4.47 -26.36
CA ALA A 172 26.65 -4.60 -25.24
C ALA A 172 27.02 -3.66 -24.08
N LEU A 173 28.30 -3.52 -23.73
CA LEU A 173 28.75 -2.60 -22.70
C LEU A 173 28.44 -1.13 -23.06
N THR A 174 28.67 -0.75 -24.31
CA THR A 174 28.34 0.59 -24.82
C THR A 174 26.83 0.84 -24.78
N LEU A 175 26.04 -0.15 -25.18
CA LEU A 175 24.58 -0.08 -25.11
C LEU A 175 24.09 0.03 -23.66
N THR A 176 24.67 -0.75 -22.73
CA THR A 176 24.37 -0.66 -21.30
C THR A 176 24.60 0.75 -20.78
N ALA A 177 25.77 1.35 -21.04
CA ALA A 177 26.06 2.73 -20.64
C ALA A 177 25.05 3.73 -21.25
N THR A 178 24.73 3.55 -22.53
CA THR A 178 23.74 4.39 -23.23
C THR A 178 22.34 4.27 -22.63
N LEU A 179 21.92 3.07 -22.23
CA LEU A 179 20.60 2.84 -21.63
C LEU A 179 20.53 3.32 -20.18
N THR A 180 21.62 3.23 -19.41
CA THR A 180 21.66 3.69 -18.00
C THR A 180 21.43 5.20 -17.88
N GLU A 181 21.82 5.97 -18.89
CA GLU A 181 21.58 7.43 -18.95
C GLU A 181 20.19 7.80 -19.48
N ARG A 182 19.33 6.82 -19.75
CA ARG A 182 18.02 7.04 -20.37
C ARG A 182 16.89 6.84 -19.37
N GLU A 183 15.82 7.57 -19.64
CA GLU A 183 14.53 7.42 -19.02
C GLU A 183 13.50 7.10 -20.10
N VAL A 184 12.53 6.28 -19.73
CA VAL A 184 11.37 5.99 -20.58
C VAL A 184 10.15 6.52 -19.84
N ARG A 185 9.50 7.55 -20.41
CA ARG A 185 8.35 8.24 -19.80
C ARG A 185 8.62 8.78 -18.39
N GLY A 186 9.85 9.25 -18.14
CA GLY A 186 10.29 9.75 -16.83
C GLY A 186 10.67 8.66 -15.82
N THR A 187 10.60 7.38 -16.21
CA THR A 187 11.05 6.25 -15.39
C THR A 187 12.47 5.89 -15.77
N PRO A 188 13.45 5.87 -14.83
CA PRO A 188 14.81 5.47 -15.13
C PRO A 188 14.90 3.99 -15.47
N LEU A 189 15.84 3.62 -16.34
CA LEU A 189 16.13 2.22 -16.65
C LEU A 189 17.13 1.65 -15.64
N ARG A 190 16.79 0.48 -15.05
CA ARG A 190 17.71 -0.31 -14.23
C ARG A 190 18.41 -1.32 -15.13
N VAL A 191 19.51 -0.90 -15.72
CA VAL A 191 20.19 -1.69 -16.76
C VAL A 191 21.27 -2.58 -16.15
N THR A 192 21.24 -3.87 -16.50
CA THR A 192 22.26 -4.85 -16.12
C THR A 192 22.89 -5.46 -17.38
N LEU A 193 24.20 -5.71 -17.34
CA LEU A 193 24.89 -6.45 -18.40
C LEU A 193 24.96 -7.93 -18.02
N ALA A 194 24.17 -8.77 -18.69
CA ALA A 194 24.15 -10.20 -18.47
C ALA A 194 25.21 -10.89 -19.35
N ALA A 195 26.49 -10.76 -19.00
CA ALA A 195 27.63 -11.30 -19.75
C ALA A 195 28.33 -12.49 -19.06
N SER A 196 27.62 -13.25 -18.22
CA SER A 196 28.16 -14.49 -17.63
C SER A 196 28.53 -15.52 -18.73
N PRO A 197 29.44 -16.48 -18.46
CA PRO A 197 29.87 -17.48 -19.45
C PRO A 197 28.81 -18.57 -19.73
N GLU A 198 27.59 -18.42 -19.21
CA GLU A 198 26.49 -19.37 -19.38
C GLU A 198 25.87 -19.26 -20.78
N ASP A 199 25.09 -20.29 -21.14
CA ASP A 199 24.32 -20.29 -22.39
C ASP A 199 23.43 -19.04 -22.47
N VAL A 200 23.29 -18.50 -23.69
CA VAL A 200 22.47 -17.31 -23.97
C VAL A 200 21.05 -17.51 -23.46
N THR A 201 20.47 -18.68 -23.69
CA THR A 201 19.10 -19.01 -23.29
C THR A 201 18.95 -18.93 -21.77
N VAL A 202 19.90 -19.51 -21.02
CA VAL A 202 19.91 -19.47 -19.55
C VAL A 202 19.99 -18.03 -19.02
N ARG A 203 20.79 -17.18 -19.67
CA ARG A 203 20.91 -15.77 -19.29
C ARG A 203 19.63 -14.98 -19.57
N ILE A 204 18.98 -15.25 -20.70
CA ILE A 204 17.69 -14.64 -21.07
C ILE A 204 16.62 -15.07 -20.05
N ASP A 205 16.49 -16.38 -19.81
CA ASP A 205 15.46 -16.93 -18.91
C ASP A 205 15.61 -16.37 -17.50
N ARG A 206 16.84 -16.34 -16.95
CA ARG A 206 17.10 -15.75 -15.63
C ARG A 206 16.73 -14.27 -15.56
N ALA A 207 17.01 -13.51 -16.61
CA ALA A 207 16.68 -12.09 -16.63
C ALA A 207 15.17 -11.86 -16.67
N LEU A 208 14.43 -12.67 -17.44
CA LEU A 208 12.97 -12.65 -17.48
C LEU A 208 12.37 -13.08 -16.13
N GLU A 209 12.92 -14.12 -15.48
CA GLU A 209 12.51 -14.54 -14.12
C GLU A 209 12.75 -13.46 -13.06
N ALA A 210 13.77 -12.61 -13.26
CA ALA A 210 14.07 -11.44 -12.44
C ALA A 210 13.27 -10.19 -12.85
N ASP A 211 12.19 -10.39 -13.62
CA ASP A 211 11.27 -9.34 -14.07
C ASP A 211 11.95 -8.20 -14.84
N SER A 212 12.98 -8.56 -15.62
CA SER A 212 13.67 -7.64 -16.51
C SER A 212 13.26 -7.89 -17.95
N SER A 213 13.01 -6.81 -18.68
CA SER A 213 13.00 -6.85 -20.15
C SER A 213 14.39 -7.17 -20.66
N VAL A 214 14.50 -8.01 -21.68
CA VAL A 214 15.79 -8.48 -22.20
C VAL A 214 16.06 -7.86 -23.57
N VAL A 215 17.19 -7.18 -23.70
CA VAL A 215 17.69 -6.63 -24.96
C VAL A 215 18.89 -7.45 -25.41
N VAL A 216 18.74 -8.16 -26.52
CA VAL A 216 19.76 -9.05 -27.07
C VAL A 216 20.65 -8.29 -28.05
N VAL A 217 21.97 -8.45 -27.87
CA VAL A 217 23.00 -7.84 -28.71
C VAL A 217 23.68 -8.93 -29.54
N ASP A 218 23.43 -8.90 -30.84
CA ASP A 218 23.87 -9.89 -31.80
C ASP A 218 24.49 -9.27 -33.07
N ASP A 219 24.65 -10.09 -34.12
CA ASP A 219 25.19 -9.64 -35.39
C ASP A 219 24.23 -8.69 -36.14
N ASP A 220 22.93 -8.70 -35.84
CA ASP A 220 21.97 -7.78 -36.44
C ASP A 220 22.09 -6.38 -35.85
N TYR A 221 22.35 -6.29 -34.55
CA TYR A 221 22.72 -5.01 -33.93
C TYR A 221 23.96 -4.41 -34.57
N LEU A 222 25.04 -5.19 -34.71
CA LEU A 222 26.28 -4.68 -35.29
C LEU A 222 26.15 -4.27 -36.77
N ARG A 223 25.31 -4.96 -37.54
CA ARG A 223 25.15 -4.72 -38.98
C ARG A 223 24.10 -3.66 -39.32
N ARG A 224 22.99 -3.65 -38.59
CA ARG A 224 21.78 -2.89 -38.91
C ARG A 224 21.37 -1.89 -37.83
N GLY A 225 21.97 -1.96 -36.64
CA GLY A 225 21.55 -1.16 -35.49
C GLY A 225 20.18 -1.56 -34.94
N GLU A 226 19.72 -2.78 -35.23
CA GLU A 226 18.47 -3.33 -34.73
C GLU A 226 18.74 -4.18 -33.49
N LEU A 227 17.92 -4.01 -32.47
CA LEU A 227 17.98 -4.74 -31.21
C LEU A 227 16.78 -5.67 -31.12
N GLU A 228 16.99 -6.86 -30.59
CA GLU A 228 15.93 -7.78 -30.24
C GLU A 228 15.51 -7.55 -28.78
N LEU A 229 14.23 -7.23 -28.57
CA LEU A 229 13.62 -7.10 -27.25
C LEU A 229 12.72 -8.31 -26.97
N ARG A 230 12.85 -8.84 -25.75
CA ARG A 230 11.99 -9.87 -25.16
C ARG A 230 11.46 -9.36 -23.82
N THR A 231 10.20 -9.64 -23.54
CA THR A 231 9.53 -9.22 -22.31
C THR A 231 8.73 -10.40 -21.73
N THR A 232 8.38 -10.33 -20.44
CA THR A 232 7.59 -11.37 -19.75
C THR A 232 6.11 -11.32 -20.11
N ASP A 233 5.60 -10.16 -20.51
CA ASP A 233 4.20 -9.87 -20.78
C ASP A 233 3.76 -10.21 -22.23
N ARG A 234 4.69 -10.49 -23.13
CA ARG A 234 4.42 -10.69 -24.55
C ARG A 234 5.07 -11.97 -25.08
N ASP A 235 4.24 -12.83 -25.67
CA ASP A 235 4.72 -13.95 -26.48
C ASP A 235 5.34 -13.42 -27.78
N GLY A 236 6.67 -13.37 -27.84
CA GLY A 236 7.42 -13.06 -29.06
C GLY A 236 8.64 -12.17 -28.85
N THR A 237 9.29 -11.85 -29.96
CA THR A 237 10.46 -10.97 -30.01
C THR A 237 10.14 -9.73 -30.84
N VAL A 238 10.61 -8.56 -30.40
CA VAL A 238 10.52 -7.32 -31.19
C VAL A 238 11.92 -7.00 -31.70
N LEU A 239 12.13 -7.08 -33.01
CA LEU A 239 13.38 -6.63 -33.64
C LEU A 239 13.18 -5.20 -34.17
N ALA A 240 13.86 -4.23 -33.57
CA ALA A 240 13.74 -2.83 -33.97
C ALA A 240 14.93 -1.97 -33.55
N PRO A 241 15.10 -0.77 -34.13
CA PRO A 241 16.07 0.22 -33.65
C PRO A 241 15.82 0.64 -32.20
N LEU A 242 16.87 1.09 -31.51
CA LEU A 242 16.84 1.49 -30.09
C LEU A 242 15.66 2.41 -29.73
N GLY A 243 15.37 3.43 -30.54
CA GLY A 243 14.28 4.36 -30.27
C GLY A 243 12.90 3.68 -30.17
N ARG A 244 12.67 2.64 -30.96
CA ARG A 244 11.44 1.85 -30.89
C ARG A 244 11.45 0.88 -29.71
N ILE A 245 12.59 0.26 -29.40
CA ILE A 245 12.74 -0.56 -28.19
C ILE A 245 12.42 0.24 -26.93
N LEU A 246 12.91 1.48 -26.82
CA LEU A 246 12.59 2.37 -25.71
C LEU A 246 11.10 2.69 -25.62
N ALA A 247 10.41 2.84 -26.75
CA ALA A 247 8.97 3.05 -26.75
C ALA A 247 8.21 1.81 -26.24
N GLU A 248 8.59 0.61 -26.70
CA GLU A 248 7.98 -0.66 -26.28
C GLU A 248 8.22 -0.95 -24.79
N LEU A 249 9.44 -0.69 -24.29
CA LEU A 249 9.77 -0.79 -22.86
C LEU A 249 8.85 0.08 -22.00
N GLY A 250 8.38 1.21 -22.52
CA GLY A 250 7.48 2.12 -21.81
C GLY A 250 6.02 1.66 -21.78
N ASP A 251 5.61 0.81 -22.71
CA ASP A 251 4.25 0.28 -22.80
C ASP A 251 4.03 -0.94 -21.90
N GLY A 252 5.08 -1.73 -21.66
CA GLY A 252 5.07 -2.87 -20.73
C GLY A 252 5.77 -2.59 -19.38
N ALA A 253 6.23 -1.36 -19.14
CA ALA A 253 6.92 -0.99 -17.92
C ALA A 253 6.08 -1.32 -16.68
N ASP A 254 6.64 -2.12 -15.77
CA ASP A 254 5.99 -2.29 -14.48
C ASP A 254 5.91 -0.93 -13.77
N PRO A 255 4.73 -0.54 -13.27
CA PRO A 255 4.60 0.75 -12.63
C PRO A 255 5.53 0.79 -11.42
N GLN A 256 6.05 1.96 -11.07
CA GLN A 256 6.79 2.11 -9.82
C GLN A 256 5.95 1.52 -8.68
N VAL A 257 6.59 0.76 -7.79
CA VAL A 257 5.91 0.12 -6.67
C VAL A 257 6.62 0.55 -5.39
N TYR A 258 5.83 0.94 -4.40
CA TYR A 258 6.29 1.10 -3.03
C TYR A 258 5.33 0.34 -2.09
N ARG A 259 5.85 -0.69 -1.43
CA ARG A 259 5.13 -1.42 -0.38
C ARG A 259 5.91 -1.36 0.93
N ALA A 260 5.24 -0.91 1.97
CA ALA A 260 5.83 -0.85 3.30
C ALA A 260 4.76 -1.01 4.37
N THR A 261 5.22 -1.38 5.56
CA THR A 261 4.44 -1.24 6.79
C THR A 261 5.19 -0.36 7.76
N TRP A 262 4.51 0.64 8.31
CA TRP A 262 5.07 1.50 9.35
C TRP A 262 4.33 1.27 10.65
N TRP A 263 5.05 1.30 11.77
CA TRP A 263 4.49 1.19 13.11
C TRP A 263 4.91 2.38 13.97
N HIS A 264 3.94 2.86 14.73
CA HIS A 264 4.09 3.91 15.71
C HIS A 264 3.56 3.42 17.06
N PRO A 265 4.32 2.57 17.77
CA PRO A 265 3.91 2.03 19.05
C PRO A 265 3.95 3.10 20.16
N SER A 266 3.02 2.98 21.09
CA SER A 266 2.92 3.77 22.32
C SER A 266 2.43 2.86 23.45
N PRO A 267 2.49 3.29 24.73
CA PRO A 267 2.07 2.44 25.85
C PRO A 267 0.64 1.88 25.76
N ARG A 268 -0.30 2.63 25.18
CA ARG A 268 -1.73 2.26 25.11
C ARG A 268 -2.32 2.21 23.71
N SER A 269 -1.51 2.45 22.68
CA SER A 269 -1.93 2.34 21.28
C SER A 269 -0.80 1.93 20.35
N CYS A 270 -1.17 1.52 19.16
CA CYS A 270 -0.28 1.49 18.02
C CYS A 270 -0.99 2.02 16.79
N VAL A 271 -0.34 2.92 16.07
CA VAL A 271 -0.77 3.30 14.73
C VAL A 271 0.09 2.53 13.73
N THR A 272 -0.57 1.85 12.79
CA THR A 272 0.07 1.09 11.73
C THR A 272 -0.35 1.64 10.38
N TYR A 273 0.61 1.94 9.51
CA TYR A 273 0.34 2.26 8.10
C TYR A 273 0.68 1.05 7.24
N SER A 274 -0.30 0.55 6.48
CA SER A 274 -0.05 -0.40 5.39
C SER A 274 -0.07 0.36 4.07
N ILE A 275 1.06 0.38 3.37
CA ILE A 275 1.24 1.14 2.13
C ILE A 275 1.46 0.14 1.00
N ALA A 276 0.68 0.29 -0.07
CA ALA A 276 0.76 -0.47 -1.30
C ALA A 276 0.48 0.44 -2.49
N ALA A 277 1.41 1.36 -2.76
CA ALA A 277 1.31 2.30 -3.87
C ALA A 277 1.92 1.71 -5.15
N ARG A 278 1.20 1.85 -6.26
CA ARG A 278 1.63 1.43 -7.59
C ARG A 278 1.30 2.50 -8.62
N GLY A 279 2.30 2.93 -9.38
CA GLY A 279 2.16 3.94 -10.43
C GLY A 279 3.14 5.10 -10.27
N PRO A 280 3.13 6.05 -11.22
CA PRO A 280 3.95 7.24 -11.13
C PRO A 280 3.70 7.98 -9.81
N GLY A 281 4.79 8.33 -9.11
CA GLY A 281 4.70 9.02 -7.82
C GLY A 281 4.70 8.08 -6.61
N SER A 282 4.78 6.76 -6.80
CA SER A 282 4.71 5.81 -5.67
C SER A 282 5.92 5.90 -4.75
N LEU A 283 7.07 6.37 -5.23
CA LEU A 283 8.31 6.42 -4.45
C LEU A 283 8.34 7.63 -3.51
N GLU A 284 7.56 8.65 -3.84
CA GLU A 284 7.36 9.90 -3.11
C GLU A 284 6.28 9.76 -2.02
N VAL A 285 5.48 8.68 -2.07
CA VAL A 285 4.41 8.39 -1.10
C VAL A 285 4.88 8.44 0.35
N PRO A 286 6.06 7.95 0.74
CA PRO A 286 6.55 8.09 2.12
C PRO A 286 6.59 9.54 2.61
N GLU A 287 7.26 10.41 1.85
CA GLU A 287 7.40 11.83 2.20
C GLU A 287 6.02 12.52 2.20
N GLN A 288 5.22 12.26 1.17
CA GLN A 288 3.87 12.82 1.06
C GLN A 288 2.92 12.34 2.15
N LEU A 289 3.05 11.10 2.64
CA LEU A 289 2.25 10.59 3.75
C LEU A 289 2.64 11.26 5.08
N GLU A 290 3.92 11.53 5.30
CA GLU A 290 4.38 12.28 6.48
C GLU A 290 3.83 13.71 6.49
N GLU A 291 3.80 14.37 5.33
CA GLU A 291 3.22 15.72 5.21
C GLU A 291 1.68 15.72 5.29
N ALA A 292 1.04 14.67 4.79
CA ALA A 292 -0.41 14.62 4.69
C ALA A 292 -1.11 14.15 5.97
N LEU A 293 -0.42 13.34 6.78
CA LEU A 293 -0.98 12.71 7.96
C LEU A 293 -0.16 13.06 9.19
N GLY A 294 -0.84 13.63 10.18
CA GLY A 294 -0.25 13.95 11.47
C GLY A 294 -0.66 12.98 12.56
N PHE A 295 -0.08 13.21 13.74
CA PHE A 295 -0.50 12.58 14.98
C PHE A 295 -1.06 13.61 15.94
N LEU A 296 -2.22 13.30 16.52
CA LEU A 296 -2.80 14.13 17.57
C LEU A 296 -2.93 13.30 18.85
N PRO A 297 -2.49 13.81 20.01
CA PRO A 297 -2.77 13.17 21.29
C PRO A 297 -4.28 13.03 21.46
N LEU A 298 -4.75 11.81 21.77
CA LEU A 298 -6.19 11.55 21.85
C LEU A 298 -6.89 12.37 22.95
N ALA A 299 -6.14 12.77 23.98
CA ALA A 299 -6.61 13.66 25.05
C ALA A 299 -6.89 15.08 24.53
N GLU A 300 -6.06 15.60 23.62
CA GLU A 300 -6.27 16.91 23.00
C GLU A 300 -7.44 16.87 22.04
N LEU A 301 -7.53 15.82 21.22
CA LEU A 301 -8.68 15.60 20.33
C LEU A 301 -10.01 15.56 21.10
N ARG A 302 -10.03 14.88 22.24
CA ARG A 302 -11.18 14.85 23.15
C ARG A 302 -11.53 16.26 23.64
N GLY A 303 -10.54 17.03 24.09
CA GLY A 303 -10.74 18.42 24.50
C GLY A 303 -11.35 19.28 23.39
N HIS A 304 -10.82 19.18 22.17
CA HIS A 304 -11.35 19.90 21.01
C HIS A 304 -12.80 19.52 20.68
N LEU A 305 -13.16 18.24 20.84
CA LEU A 305 -14.54 17.77 20.65
C LEU A 305 -15.49 18.30 21.73
N GLU A 306 -15.07 18.26 22.99
CA GLU A 306 -15.84 18.81 24.10
C GLU A 306 -16.04 20.33 23.96
N ASP A 307 -15.00 21.06 23.56
CA ASP A 307 -15.04 22.51 23.29
C ASP A 307 -15.96 22.85 22.10
N ALA A 308 -16.02 21.96 21.09
CA ALA A 308 -16.94 22.07 19.97
C ALA A 308 -18.39 21.62 20.31
N GLY A 309 -18.66 21.29 21.58
CA GLY A 309 -19.99 20.95 22.07
C GLY A 309 -20.43 19.52 21.77
N TYR A 310 -19.49 18.61 21.51
CA TYR A 310 -19.76 17.18 21.38
C TYR A 310 -19.63 16.50 22.74
N GLU A 311 -20.70 15.85 23.18
CA GLU A 311 -20.67 14.98 24.36
C GLU A 311 -20.23 13.58 23.96
N LEU A 312 -19.01 13.19 24.35
CA LEU A 312 -18.56 11.81 24.24
C LEU A 312 -19.13 11.02 25.42
N GLY A 313 -19.98 10.02 25.15
CA GLY A 313 -20.50 9.18 26.23
C GLY A 313 -19.40 8.35 26.91
N PRO A 314 -19.69 7.78 28.09
CA PRO A 314 -18.72 7.05 28.88
C PRO A 314 -18.19 5.82 28.13
N ILE A 315 -16.87 5.63 28.19
CA ILE A 315 -16.16 4.50 27.61
C ILE A 315 -16.53 3.23 28.41
N SER A 316 -17.29 2.29 27.82
CA SER A 316 -17.66 1.01 28.46
C SER A 316 -16.99 -0.20 27.81
#